data_AF-A0A7V5AKX3-F1
#
_entry.id   AF-A0A7V5AKX3-F1
#
_cell.length_a   1.000
_cell.length_b   1.000
_cell.length_c   1.000
_cell.angle_alpha   90.00
_cell.angle_beta   90.00
_cell.angle_gamma   90.00
#
_symmetry.space_group_name_H-M   'P 1'
#
loop_
_entity.id
_entity.type
_entity.pdbx_description
1 polymer ?
#
loop_
_entity_poly.entity_id
_entity_poly.type
_entity_poly.pdbx_seq_one_letter_code
_entity_poly.pdbx_strand_id
1 'polypeptide(L)'
;MSHVVLDAPKWEHSMAYQLERMPEVIAYARNDHLDFTIPYEWQGARHEYRPDYLIRWRCDDGQEVKIVLEVKGFETEQDRQKQAAARRWVRAVNHHGEFGRWAFALCKDPGWLRTVLVEALVIPRLEARR
;
A
#
# COMPACT_ATOMS: atom_id res chain seq x y z
N MET A 1 -18.39 -17.34 24.13
CA MET A 1 -17.99 -17.41 22.70
C MET A 1 -17.99 -15.98 22.16
N SER A 2 -16.81 -15.41 21.94
CA SER A 2 -16.65 -14.03 21.47
C SER A 2 -16.74 -14.02 19.95
N HIS A 3 -17.83 -13.46 19.41
CA HIS A 3 -17.91 -13.09 17.99
C HIS A 3 -17.69 -11.58 17.92
N VAL A 4 -16.47 -11.16 17.61
CA VAL A 4 -16.22 -9.80 17.12
C VAL A 4 -16.41 -9.87 15.61
N VAL A 5 -17.62 -9.52 15.17
CA VAL A 5 -17.89 -9.21 13.77
C VAL A 5 -17.21 -7.87 13.51
N LEU A 6 -16.01 -7.90 12.94
CA LEU A 6 -15.32 -6.68 12.51
C LEU A 6 -16.10 -6.11 11.33
N ASP A 7 -16.65 -4.91 11.54
CA ASP A 7 -17.37 -4.07 10.58
C ASP A 7 -16.54 -3.83 9.29
N ALA A 8 -16.57 -4.78 8.35
CA ALA A 8 -16.04 -4.59 7.00
C ALA A 8 -16.79 -3.58 6.10
N PRO A 9 -18.06 -3.16 6.32
CA PRO A 9 -18.74 -2.28 5.34
C PRO A 9 -18.42 -0.78 5.44
N LYS A 10 -18.08 -0.27 6.64
CA LYS A 10 -17.99 1.19 6.88
C LYS A 10 -16.63 1.78 6.52
N TRP A 11 -15.54 1.04 6.76
CA TRP A 11 -14.19 1.56 6.59
C TRP A 11 -13.75 1.58 5.12
N GLU A 12 -14.25 0.66 4.29
CA GLU A 12 -13.88 0.60 2.87
C GLU A 12 -14.56 1.71 2.08
N HIS A 13 -15.84 1.95 2.35
CA HIS A 13 -16.55 3.12 1.83
C HIS A 13 -15.90 4.41 2.29
N SER A 14 -15.33 4.47 3.50
CA SER A 14 -14.60 5.67 3.93
C SER A 14 -13.25 5.81 3.23
N MET A 15 -12.53 4.74 2.90
CA MET A 15 -11.28 4.83 2.12
C MET A 15 -11.50 5.40 0.73
N ALA A 16 -12.40 4.79 -0.06
CA ALA A 16 -12.71 5.26 -1.41
C ALA A 16 -13.19 6.72 -1.39
N TYR A 17 -14.11 7.04 -0.47
CA TYR A 17 -14.60 8.41 -0.28
C TYR A 17 -13.49 9.42 0.06
N GLN A 18 -12.50 9.03 0.86
CA GLN A 18 -11.35 9.91 1.16
C GLN A 18 -10.45 10.07 -0.07
N LEU A 19 -10.16 9.00 -0.81
CA LEU A 19 -9.32 9.04 -2.02
C LEU A 19 -9.92 9.96 -3.09
N GLU A 20 -11.23 9.90 -3.32
CA GLU A 20 -11.94 10.75 -4.29
C GLU A 20 -11.83 12.25 -4.01
N ARG A 21 -11.56 12.63 -2.76
CA ARG A 21 -11.50 14.03 -2.32
C ARG A 21 -10.07 14.60 -2.29
N MET A 22 -9.06 13.78 -2.57
CA MET A 22 -7.66 14.21 -2.61
C MET A 22 -7.29 14.64 -4.03
N PRO A 23 -6.99 15.92 -4.29
CA PRO A 23 -6.65 16.38 -5.63
C PRO A 23 -5.35 15.76 -6.19
N GLU A 24 -4.51 15.20 -5.31
CA GLU A 24 -3.30 14.50 -5.71
C GLU A 24 -3.57 13.08 -6.24
N VAL A 25 -4.73 12.49 -5.94
CA VAL A 25 -5.10 11.16 -6.43
C VAL A 25 -5.59 11.28 -7.87
N ILE A 26 -4.77 10.82 -8.82
CA ILE A 26 -5.09 10.81 -10.26
C ILE A 26 -6.11 9.70 -10.56
N ALA A 27 -5.88 8.53 -9.98
CA ALA A 27 -6.73 7.35 -10.10
C ALA A 27 -6.45 6.41 -8.93
N TYR A 28 -7.43 5.58 -8.59
CA TYR A 28 -7.23 4.45 -7.67
C TYR A 28 -8.06 3.27 -8.13
N ALA A 29 -7.66 2.08 -7.72
CA ALA A 29 -8.43 0.86 -7.95
C ALA A 29 -8.33 -0.03 -6.71
N ARG A 30 -9.47 -0.60 -6.34
CA ARG A 30 -9.51 -1.71 -5.39
C ARG A 30 -8.95 -2.95 -6.07
N ASN A 31 -8.22 -3.77 -5.33
CA ASN A 31 -7.58 -4.97 -5.86
C ASN A 31 -8.42 -6.23 -5.59
N ASP A 32 -9.72 -6.16 -5.87
CA ASP A 32 -10.65 -7.29 -5.77
C ASP A 32 -10.66 -8.15 -7.06
N HIS A 33 -10.35 -7.55 -8.21
CA HIS A 33 -10.36 -8.21 -9.53
C HIS A 33 -9.13 -7.91 -10.41
N LEU A 34 -8.09 -7.26 -9.87
CA LEU A 34 -6.89 -6.93 -10.64
C LEU A 34 -5.83 -8.03 -10.62
N ASP A 35 -5.97 -9.02 -9.73
CA ASP A 35 -4.99 -10.09 -9.48
C ASP A 35 -3.57 -9.59 -9.24
N PHE A 36 -3.42 -8.36 -8.71
CA PHE A 36 -2.13 -7.85 -8.31
C PHE A 36 -1.71 -8.51 -7.00
N THR A 37 -0.65 -9.32 -7.04
CA THR A 37 -0.10 -10.00 -5.87
C THR A 37 1.40 -9.77 -5.74
N ILE A 38 1.88 -9.77 -4.50
CA ILE A 38 3.29 -9.66 -4.15
C ILE A 38 3.72 -10.99 -3.53
N PRO A 39 4.68 -11.72 -4.12
CA PRO A 39 5.14 -12.98 -3.57
C PRO A 39 5.92 -12.76 -2.27
N TYR A 40 5.72 -13.64 -1.29
CA TYR A 40 6.50 -13.66 -0.05
C TYR A 40 6.71 -15.08 0.47
N GLU A 41 7.73 -15.26 1.30
CA GLU A 41 7.98 -16.52 1.99
C GLU A 41 7.62 -16.40 3.47
N TRP A 42 6.95 -17.40 4.00
CA TRP A 42 6.59 -17.49 5.42
C TRP A 42 6.55 -18.95 5.85
N GLN A 43 7.25 -19.26 6.96
CA GLN A 43 7.38 -20.61 7.51
C GLN A 43 7.84 -21.65 6.47
N GLY A 44 8.78 -21.27 5.60
CA GLY A 44 9.34 -22.16 4.57
C GLY A 44 8.44 -22.41 3.35
N ALA A 45 7.27 -21.77 3.27
CA ALA A 45 6.37 -21.87 2.14
C ALA A 45 6.26 -20.53 1.39
N ARG A 46 5.98 -20.60 0.09
CA ARG A 46 5.65 -19.44 -0.75
C ARG A 46 4.17 -19.08 -0.59
N HIS A 47 3.90 -17.79 -0.49
CA HIS A 47 2.58 -17.22 -0.34
C HIS A 47 2.45 -15.98 -1.24
N GLU A 48 1.21 -15.58 -1.47
CA GLU A 48 0.88 -14.37 -2.22
C GLU A 48 0.19 -13.37 -1.29
N TYR A 49 0.69 -12.15 -1.29
CA TYR A 49 0.09 -11.02 -0.59
C TYR A 49 -0.67 -10.16 -1.60
N ARG A 50 -1.99 -10.02 -1.41
CA ARG A 50 -2.86 -9.16 -2.20
C ARG A 50 -3.15 -7.88 -1.39
N PRO A 51 -2.58 -6.71 -1.76
CA PRO A 51 -2.89 -5.44 -1.09
C PRO A 51 -4.32 -4.98 -1.41
N ASP A 52 -4.90 -4.09 -0.62
CA ASP A 52 -6.29 -3.63 -0.81
C ASP A 52 -6.46 -2.68 -2.00
N TYR A 53 -5.55 -1.72 -2.18
CA TYR A 53 -5.66 -0.66 -3.19
C TYR A 53 -4.35 -0.39 -3.94
N LEU A 54 -4.51 0.02 -5.19
CA LEU A 54 -3.46 0.63 -6.01
C LEU A 54 -3.86 2.07 -6.32
N ILE A 55 -2.96 3.02 -6.10
CA ILE A 55 -3.23 4.45 -6.26
C ILE A 55 -2.20 5.04 -7.21
N ARG A 56 -2.62 5.88 -8.15
CA ARG A 56 -1.76 6.80 -8.90
C ARG A 56 -1.82 8.18 -8.25
N TRP A 57 -0.69 8.61 -7.71
CA TRP A 57 -0.54 9.86 -6.97
C TRP A 57 0.29 10.87 -7.76
N ARG A 58 -0.12 12.14 -7.76
CA ARG A 58 0.60 13.28 -8.31
C ARG A 58 1.37 14.00 -7.21
N CYS A 59 2.70 14.03 -7.32
CA CYS A 59 3.57 14.82 -6.46
C CYS A 59 3.51 16.31 -6.84
N ASP A 60 3.93 17.17 -5.90
CA ASP A 60 3.95 18.63 -6.10
C ASP A 60 4.87 19.06 -7.25
N ASP A 61 5.91 18.28 -7.56
CA ASP A 61 6.82 18.48 -8.69
C ASP A 61 6.24 17.99 -10.03
N GLY A 62 4.98 17.53 -10.04
CA GLY A 62 4.27 17.00 -11.20
C GLY A 62 4.58 15.54 -11.53
N GLN A 63 5.49 14.88 -10.81
CA GLN A 63 5.79 13.46 -11.03
C GLN A 63 4.66 12.57 -10.53
N GLU A 64 4.56 11.36 -11.10
CA GLU A 64 3.60 10.34 -10.65
C GLU A 64 4.30 9.25 -9.81
N VAL A 65 3.64 8.84 -8.73
CA VAL A 65 4.03 7.70 -7.90
C VAL A 65 2.86 6.73 -7.81
N LYS A 66 3.11 5.44 -8.03
CA LYS A 66 2.14 4.37 -7.79
C LYS A 66 2.24 3.93 -6.33
N ILE A 67 1.17 4.01 -5.56
CA ILE A 67 1.17 3.61 -4.15
C ILE A 67 0.39 2.30 -4.01
N VAL A 68 1.04 1.30 -3.44
CA VAL A 68 0.39 0.10 -2.92
C VAL A 68 -0.11 0.42 -1.51
N LEU A 69 -1.42 0.40 -1.30
CA LEU A 69 -2.04 0.70 -0.02
C LEU A 69 -2.66 -0.57 0.58
N GLU A 70 -2.25 -0.87 1.80
CA GLU A 70 -2.88 -1.84 2.67
C GLU A 70 -3.64 -1.12 3.77
N VAL A 71 -4.83 -1.60 4.11
CA VAL A 71 -5.60 -1.08 5.22
C VAL A 71 -5.82 -2.16 6.27
N LYS A 72 -5.44 -1.88 7.52
CA LYS A 72 -5.55 -2.85 8.62
C LYS A 72 -5.97 -2.22 9.92
N GLY A 73 -6.99 -2.78 10.57
CA GLY A 73 -7.33 -2.41 11.95
C GLY A 73 -6.34 -2.94 12.99
N PHE A 74 -5.93 -4.22 12.87
CA PHE A 74 -5.01 -4.89 13.80
C PHE A 74 -3.86 -5.57 13.05
N GLU A 75 -2.69 -5.64 13.69
CA GLU A 75 -1.48 -6.24 13.11
C GLU A 75 -1.15 -7.58 13.78
N THR A 76 -0.93 -8.61 12.97
CA THR A 76 -0.40 -9.91 13.38
C THR A 76 1.07 -10.07 12.96
N GLU A 77 1.76 -11.09 13.47
CA GLU A 77 3.15 -11.37 13.03
C GLU A 77 3.23 -11.72 11.54
N GLN A 78 2.22 -12.42 10.99
CA GLN A 78 2.16 -12.70 9.56
C GLN A 78 2.00 -11.41 8.75
N ASP A 79 1.30 -10.40 9.27
CA ASP A 79 1.15 -9.11 8.61
C ASP A 79 2.48 -8.36 8.50
N ARG A 80 3.36 -8.47 9.50
CA ARG A 80 4.71 -7.87 9.42
C ARG A 80 5.52 -8.46 8.28
N GLN A 81 5.36 -9.74 7.99
CA GLN A 81 6.07 -10.41 6.90
C GLN A 81 5.55 -9.99 5.53
N LYS A 82 4.22 -9.86 5.39
CA LYS A 82 3.59 -9.28 4.19
C LYS A 82 4.10 -7.85 3.95
N GLN A 83 4.13 -7.01 4.99
CA GLN A 83 4.65 -5.65 4.90
C GLN A 83 6.13 -5.61 4.52
N ALA A 84 6.96 -6.46 5.14
CA ALA A 84 8.39 -6.54 4.82
C ALA A 84 8.61 -6.97 3.37
N ALA A 85 7.80 -7.92 2.87
CA ALA A 85 7.82 -8.36 1.48
C ALA A 85 7.39 -7.23 0.53
N ALA A 86 6.30 -6.52 0.82
CA ALA A 86 5.85 -5.38 0.02
C ALA A 86 6.91 -4.29 -0.07
N ARG A 87 7.57 -3.95 1.04
CA ARG A 87 8.69 -2.99 1.06
C ARG A 87 9.91 -3.48 0.26
N ARG A 88 10.23 -4.79 0.30
CA ARG A 88 11.28 -5.37 -0.55
C ARG A 88 10.91 -5.31 -2.03
N TRP A 89 9.68 -5.65 -2.36
CA TRP A 89 9.16 -5.62 -3.72
C TRP A 89 9.20 -4.20 -4.31
N VAL A 90 8.69 -3.19 -3.58
CA VAL A 90 8.75 -1.78 -4.00
C VAL A 90 10.18 -1.33 -4.26
N ARG A 91 11.13 -1.70 -3.39
CA ARG A 91 12.56 -1.39 -3.61
C ARG A 91 13.10 -2.04 -4.88
N ALA A 92 12.78 -3.31 -5.12
CA ALA A 92 13.23 -4.03 -6.32
C ALA A 92 12.64 -3.41 -7.60
N VAL A 93 11.35 -3.09 -7.62
CA VAL A 93 10.67 -2.46 -8.76
C VAL A 93 11.26 -1.07 -9.05
N ASN A 94 11.50 -0.27 -8.01
CA ASN A 94 12.13 1.05 -8.15
C ASN A 94 13.58 0.95 -8.63
N HIS A 95 14.33 -0.05 -8.18
CA HIS A 95 15.70 -0.28 -8.64
C HIS A 95 15.75 -0.72 -10.11
N HIS A 96 14.78 -1.52 -10.55
CA HIS A 96 14.63 -1.90 -11.95
C HIS A 96 14.32 -0.69 -12.86
N GLY A 97 13.54 0.27 -12.37
CA GLY A 97 13.35 1.57 -13.00
C GLY A 97 12.33 1.61 -14.16
N GLU A 98 12.00 0.47 -14.78
CA GLU A 98 11.09 0.44 -15.94
C GLU A 98 9.61 0.67 -15.62
N PHE A 99 9.19 0.46 -14.37
CA PHE A 99 7.77 0.53 -13.97
C PHE A 99 7.36 1.87 -13.35
N GLY A 100 8.23 2.88 -13.42
CA GLY A 100 8.10 4.17 -12.74
C GLY A 100 8.36 4.08 -11.24
N ARG A 101 7.96 5.12 -10.49
CA ARG A 101 8.13 5.17 -9.03
C ARG A 101 6.98 4.49 -8.31
N TRP A 102 7.32 3.67 -7.32
CA TRP A 102 6.40 2.96 -6.45
C TRP A 102 6.64 3.28 -4.98
N ALA A 103 5.57 3.30 -4.19
CA ALA A 103 5.59 3.42 -2.74
C ALA A 103 4.67 2.39 -2.08
N PHE A 104 4.88 2.11 -0.80
CA PHE A 104 4.03 1.24 0.02
C PHE A 104 3.53 2.00 1.24
N ALA A 105 2.23 1.94 1.47
CA ALA A 105 1.52 2.62 2.56
C ALA A 105 0.69 1.60 3.36
N LEU A 106 0.70 1.74 4.68
CA LEU A 106 -0.16 0.98 5.59
C LEU A 106 -1.03 1.96 6.37
N CYS A 107 -2.33 1.93 6.14
CA CYS A 107 -3.29 2.78 6.83
C CYS A 107 -4.07 1.99 7.87
N LYS A 108 -4.18 2.49 9.09
CA LYS A 108 -4.98 1.85 10.16
C LYS A 108 -6.33 2.50 10.38
N ASP A 109 -6.43 3.77 10.02
CA ASP A 109 -7.60 4.60 10.28
C ASP A 109 -7.79 5.55 9.07
N PRO A 110 -8.99 5.56 8.45
CA PRO A 110 -9.34 6.46 7.36
C PRO A 110 -9.03 7.94 7.60
N GLY A 111 -9.12 8.42 8.84
CA GLY A 111 -8.82 9.81 9.20
C GLY A 111 -7.37 10.22 8.94
N TRP A 112 -6.46 9.25 8.87
CA TRP A 112 -5.02 9.48 8.66
C TRP A 112 -4.55 9.13 7.25
N LEU A 113 -5.46 8.74 6.35
CA LEU A 113 -5.11 8.22 5.03
C LEU A 113 -4.19 9.17 4.24
N ARG A 114 -4.54 10.45 4.15
CA ARG A 114 -3.74 11.43 3.40
C ARG A 114 -2.32 11.55 3.97
N THR A 115 -2.19 11.62 5.29
CA THR A 115 -0.91 11.71 5.98
C THR A 115 -0.05 10.49 5.67
N VAL A 116 -0.62 9.30 5.79
CA VAL A 116 0.07 8.02 5.50
C VAL A 116 0.52 7.96 4.04
N LEU A 117 -0.31 8.40 3.08
CA LEU A 117 0.06 8.42 1.67
C LEU A 117 1.21 9.39 1.40
N VAL A 118 1.19 10.59 1.98
CA VAL A 118 2.26 11.58 1.83
C VAL A 118 3.56 11.09 2.45
N GLU A 119 3.52 10.51 3.66
CA GLU A 119 4.70 9.93 4.32
C GLU A 119 5.34 8.81 3.48
N ALA A 120 4.52 8.00 2.80
CA ALA A 120 5.01 6.93 1.92
C ALA A 120 5.79 7.44 0.70
N LEU A 121 5.60 8.70 0.30
CA LEU A 121 6.32 9.33 -0.81
C LEU A 121 7.74 9.74 -0.43
N VAL A 122 8.01 9.93 0.87
CA VAL A 122 9.33 10.24 1.41
C VAL A 122 10.15 8.96 1.48
N ILE A 123 10.47 8.40 0.31
CA ILE A 123 11.45 7.32 0.22
C ILE A 123 12.80 7.95 0.53
N PRO A 124 13.50 7.55 1.62
CA PRO A 124 14.88 7.97 1.79
C PRO A 124 15.63 7.45 0.57
N ARG A 125 16.22 8.36 -0.21
CA ARG A 125 17.15 8.01 -1.27
C ARG A 125 18.28 7.26 -0.60
N LEU A 126 18.21 5.92 -0.58
CA LEU A 126 19.30 5.09 -0.11
C LEU A 126 20.43 5.37 -1.08
N GLU A 127 21.41 6.14 -0.62
CA GLU A 127 22.67 6.33 -1.32
C GLU A 127 23.19 4.95 -1.68
N ALA A 128 23.32 4.69 -2.98
CA ALA A 128 24.01 3.53 -3.49
C ALA A 128 25.46 3.64 -3.01
N ARG A 129 25.77 3.02 -1.87
CA ARG A 129 27.15 2.80 -1.47
C ARG A 129 27.72 1.76 -2.42
N ARG A 130 28.59 2.24 -3.30
CA ARG A 130 29.57 1.47 -4.06
C ARG A 130 30.41 0.61 -3.13
#